data_AF-A0A6G2IE95-F1
#
_entry.id   AF-A0A6G2IE95-F1
#
_cell.length_a   1.000
_cell.length_b   1.000
_cell.length_c   1.000
_cell.angle_alpha   90.00
_cell.angle_beta   90.00
_cell.angle_gamma   90.00
#
_symmetry.space_group_name_H-M   'P 1'
#
loop_
_entity.id
_entity.type
_entity.pdbx_description
1 polymer ?
#
loop_
_entity_poly.entity_id
_entity_poly.type
_entity_poly.pdbx_seq_one_letter_code
_entity_poly.pdbx_strand_id
1 'polypeptide(L)' 'MDAVIDDGCGVPPHDRQRVMDMFTRLHQDVEGSGIGLATCERIATAIDGRPLRRSGPRIRLRSVPTAQGAPLQLTR' A
#
# COMPACT_ATOMS: atom_id res chain seq x y z
N MET A 1 -0.06 -8.74 -13.14
CA MET A 1 -0.15 -7.40 -12.52
C MET A 1 -1.19 -7.50 -11.45
N ASP A 2 -0.78 -7.71 -10.21
CA ASP A 2 -1.74 -7.96 -9.13
C ASP A 2 -2.09 -6.62 -8.54
N ALA A 3 -3.38 -6.31 -8.55
CA ALA A 3 -3.93 -5.10 -7.98
C ALA A 3 -4.98 -5.51 -6.97
N VAL A 4 -4.93 -4.92 -5.77
CA VAL A 4 -6.05 -5.00 -4.83
C VAL A 4 -7.10 -4.02 -5.33
N ILE A 5 -8.32 -4.51 -5.54
CA ILE A 5 -9.49 -3.72 -5.94
C ILE A 5 -10.57 -4.02 -4.92
N ASP A 6 -11.03 -2.99 -4.23
CA ASP A 6 -12.17 -3.05 -3.31
C ASP A 6 -13.39 -2.34 -3.92
N ASP A 7 -14.58 -2.71 -3.46
CA ASP A 7 -15.85 -2.04 -3.76
C ASP A 7 -16.32 -1.18 -2.57
N GLY A 8 -15.39 -0.71 -1.74
CA GLY A 8 -15.67 0.22 -0.66
C GLY A 8 -16.04 1.62 -1.17
N CYS A 9 -16.41 2.50 -0.24
CA CYS A 9 -16.79 3.90 -0.54
C CYS A 9 -15.65 4.73 -1.19
N GLY A 10 -14.41 4.23 -1.09
CA GLY A 10 -13.23 4.89 -1.62
C GLY A 10 -12.74 6.06 -0.77
N VAL A 11 -11.69 6.73 -1.26
CA VAL A 11 -11.09 7.89 -0.56
C VAL A 11 -11.47 9.20 -1.25
N PRO A 12 -12.07 10.17 -0.52
CA PRO A 12 -12.38 11.51 -1.03
C PRO A 12 -11.13 12.19 -1.61
N PRO A 13 -11.24 12.97 -2.70
CA PRO A 13 -10.08 13.59 -3.36
C PRO A 13 -9.16 14.39 -2.43
N HIS A 14 -9.74 15.12 -1.48
CA HIS A 14 -8.99 15.94 -0.51
C HIS A 14 -8.23 15.10 0.52
N ASP A 15 -8.62 13.85 0.73
CA ASP A 15 -8.02 12.94 1.69
C ASP A 15 -6.95 12.02 1.10
N ARG A 16 -6.87 11.95 -0.23
CA ARG A 16 -6.00 11.01 -0.93
C ARG A 16 -4.54 11.13 -0.57
N GLN A 17 -4.06 12.34 -0.27
CA GLN A 17 -2.67 12.55 0.15
C GLN A 17 -2.50 12.07 1.60
N ARG A 18 -3.28 12.65 2.53
CA ARG A 18 -3.11 12.44 3.97
C ARG A 18 -3.39 11.02 4.46
N VAL A 19 -4.17 10.23 3.71
CA VAL A 19 -4.44 8.82 4.08
C VAL A 19 -3.17 7.94 4.06
N MET A 20 -2.07 8.44 3.51
CA MET A 20 -0.75 7.79 3.57
C MET A 20 0.11 8.24 4.74
N ASP A 21 -0.36 9.22 5.52
CA ASP A 21 0.35 9.67 6.71
C ASP A 21 0.09 8.71 7.86
N MET A 22 1.10 8.55 8.73
CA MET A 22 0.95 7.74 9.93
C MET A 22 -0.14 8.33 10.84
N PHE A 23 -0.94 7.44 11.43
CA PHE A 23 -2.04 7.76 12.34
C PHE A 23 -3.23 8.48 11.70
N THR A 24 -3.25 8.63 10.37
CA THR A 24 -4.43 9.16 9.67
C THR A 24 -5.55 8.12 9.65
N ARG A 25 -6.73 8.53 10.12
CA ARG A 25 -7.99 7.80 10.01
C ARG A 25 -9.06 8.71 9.43
N LEU A 26 -9.83 8.21 8.47
CA LEU A 26 -10.92 8.97 7.84
C LEU A 26 -12.27 8.73 8.53
N HIS A 27 -12.41 7.57 9.18
CA HIS A 27 -13.61 7.12 9.87
C HIS A 27 -13.23 6.78 11.32
N GLN A 28 -13.99 7.28 12.28
CA GLN A 28 -13.71 7.07 13.73
C GLN A 28 -14.52 5.91 14.32
N ASP A 29 -15.58 5.52 13.62
CA ASP A 29 -16.47 4.39 13.90
C ASP A 29 -15.85 3.02 13.58
N VAL A 30 -14.77 3.01 12.80
CA VAL A 30 -14.01 1.80 12.47
C VAL A 30 -12.71 1.76 13.29
N GLU A 31 -12.45 0.64 13.95
CA GLU A 31 -11.23 0.43 14.70
C GLU A 31 -10.00 0.41 13.77
N GLY A 32 -8.88 0.95 14.26
CA GLY A 32 -7.60 0.92 13.57
C GLY A 32 -6.63 1.97 14.10
N SER A 33 -5.34 1.77 13.86
CA SER A 33 -4.27 2.69 14.27
C SER A 33 -3.89 3.72 13.22
N GLY A 34 -4.34 3.57 11.96
CA GLY A 34 -3.94 4.45 10.85
C GLY A 34 -2.50 4.22 10.37
N ILE A 35 -1.94 3.03 10.57
CA ILE A 35 -0.53 2.71 10.24
C ILE A 35 -0.38 1.96 8.90
N GLY A 36 -1.42 1.24 8.46
CA GLY A 36 -1.33 0.27 7.36
C GLY A 36 -0.85 0.85 6.03
N LEU A 37 -1.54 1.86 5.50
CA LEU A 37 -1.22 2.45 4.19
C LEU A 37 0.16 3.12 4.16
N ALA A 38 0.50 3.86 5.22
CA ALA A 38 1.84 4.45 5.38
C ALA A 38 2.95 3.38 5.40
N THR A 39 2.67 2.24 6.01
CA THR A 39 3.60 1.11 6.08
C THR A 39 3.75 0.44 4.71
N CYS A 40 2.65 0.19 4.00
CA CYS A 40 2.69 -0.34 2.63
C CYS A 40 3.46 0.58 1.69
N GLU A 41 3.28 1.91 1.78
CA GLU A 41 4.02 2.90 0.98
C GLU A 41 5.53 2.81 1.23
N ARG A 42 5.93 2.74 2.51
CA ARG A 42 7.34 2.61 2.90
C ARG A 42 7.95 1.31 2.41
N ILE A 43 7.25 0.19 2.56
CA ILE A 43 7.72 -1.13 2.12
C ILE A 43 7.85 -1.17 0.60
N ALA A 44 6.85 -0.69 -0.13
CA ALA A 44 6.89 -0.65 -1.59
C ALA A 44 8.10 0.16 -2.06
N THR A 45 8.20 1.41 -1.61
CA THR A 45 9.31 2.30 -1.95
C THR A 45 10.67 1.71 -1.60
N ALA A 46 10.79 1.00 -0.47
CA ALA A 46 12.05 0.37 -0.07
C ALA A 46 12.46 -0.81 -0.95
N ILE A 47 11.49 -1.58 -1.48
CA ILE A 47 11.78 -2.78 -2.28
C ILE A 47 11.95 -2.44 -3.76
N ASP A 48 11.09 -1.59 -4.34
CA ASP A 48 11.07 -1.33 -5.79
C ASP A 48 11.40 0.11 -6.19
N GLY A 49 11.64 0.99 -5.22
CA GLY A 49 11.89 2.41 -5.46
C GLY A 49 10.66 3.17 -5.99
N ARG A 50 9.45 2.59 -5.90
CA ARG A 50 8.22 3.17 -6.45
C ARG A 50 7.17 3.37 -5.36
N PRO A 51 6.53 4.55 -5.33
CA PRO A 51 5.39 4.78 -4.45
C PRO A 51 4.16 3.99 -4.92
N LEU A 52 3.21 3.75 -4.01
CA LEU A 52 1.93 3.13 -4.36
C LEU A 52 1.16 4.05 -5.29
N ARG A 53 0.54 3.46 -6.32
CA ARG A 53 -0.20 4.21 -7.34
C ARG A 53 -1.71 4.14 -7.11
N ARG A 54 -2.29 5.26 -6.73
CA ARG A 54 -3.72 5.49 -6.59
C ARG A 54 -4.38 5.57 -7.97
N SER A 55 -5.59 5.04 -8.15
CA SER A 55 -6.38 5.31 -9.37
C SER A 55 -7.84 5.60 -9.03
N GLY A 56 -8.23 6.87 -9.04
CA GLY A 56 -9.62 7.29 -8.81
C GLY A 56 -10.05 7.16 -7.34
N PRO A 57 -11.33 6.87 -7.05
CA PRO A 57 -11.80 6.67 -5.67
C PRO A 57 -11.24 5.39 -5.03
N ARG A 58 -10.73 4.44 -5.84
CA ARG A 58 -10.22 3.14 -5.38
C ARG A 58 -8.70 3.15 -5.25
N ILE A 59 -8.19 2.55 -4.18
CA ILE A 59 -6.74 2.40 -3.98
C ILE A 59 -6.31 1.15 -4.73
N ARG A 60 -5.52 1.30 -5.81
CA ARG A 60 -4.83 0.16 -6.43
C ARG A 60 -3.45 0.01 -5.81
N LEU A 61 -3.30 -0.90 -4.88
CA LEU A 61 -1.96 -1.35 -4.47
C LEU A 61 -1.44 -2.26 -5.58
N ARG A 62 -0.35 -1.90 -6.26
CA ARG A 62 0.36 -2.85 -7.12
C ARG A 62 1.17 -3.76 -6.20
N SER A 63 1.11 -5.08 -6.43
CA SER A 63 2.12 -5.97 -5.90
C SER A 63 3.50 -5.48 -6.38
N VAL A 64 4.39 -5.23 -5.43
CA VAL A 64 5.82 -5.23 -5.71
C VAL A 64 6.12 -6.65 -6.18
N PRO A 65 6.84 -6.87 -7.30
CA PRO A 65 7.29 -8.22 -7.63
C PRO A 65 8.08 -8.74 -6.42
N THR A 66 7.49 -9.68 -5.67
CA THR A 66 8.27 -10.46 -4.73
C THR A 66 9.33 -11.14 -5.58
N ALA A 67 10.61 -10.89 -5.29
CA ALA A 67 11.66 -11.73 -5.82
C ALA A 67 11.32 -13.16 -5.40
N GLN A 68 10.71 -13.93 -6.30
CA GLN A 68 10.57 -15.37 -6.16
C GLN A 68 12.01 -15.89 -5.93
N GLY A 69 12.18 -16.64 -4.84
CA GLY A 69 13.48 -16.95 -4.23
C GLY A 69 14.63 -17.14 -5.21
N ALA A 70 15.71 -16.39 -5.00
CA ALA A 70 17.02 -16.82 -5.47
C ALA A 70 17.33 -18.15 -4.77
N PRO A 71 17.68 -19.24 -5.49
CA PRO A 71 18.21 -20.41 -4.83
C PRO A 71 19.51 -19.99 -4.12
N LEU A 72 19.57 -20.21 -2.80
CA LEU A 72 20.83 -20.16 -2.07
C LEU A 72 21.71 -21.27 -2.66
N GLN A 73 22.55 -20.92 -3.62
CA GLN A 73 23.62 -21.79 -4.08
C GLN A 73 24.61 -21.91 -2.91
N LEU A 74 24.45 -22.99 -2.14
CA LEU A 74 25.36 -23.38 -1.09
C LEU A 74 26.64 -23.86 -1.80
N THR A 75 27.60 -22.95 -2.03
CA THR A 75 28.94 -23.34 -2.46
C THR A 75 29.59 -24.14 -1.34
N ARG A 76 29.96 -25.38 -1.64
CA ARG A 76 30.79 -26.25 -0.81
C ARG A 76 32.24 -25.76 -0.81
#